data_AF-A0A6A7BEW5-F1
#
_entry.id   AF-A0A6A7BEW5-F1
#
_cell.length_a   1.000
_cell.length_b   1.000
_cell.length_c   1.000
_cell.angle_alpha   90.00
_cell.angle_beta   90.00
_cell.angle_gamma   90.00
#
_symmetry.space_group_name_H-M   'P 1'
#
loop_
_entity.id
_entity.type
_entity.pdbx_description
1 polymer ?
#
loop_
_entity_poly.entity_id
_entity_poly.type
_entity_poly.pdbx_seq_one_letter_code
_entity_poly.pdbx_strand_id
1 'polypeptide(L)'
;MFHLNEALHTNRDIRNASRPGLHPDFYVRCTREGTTYYLPSYEKVRSSKVFLQTEDGEPQRVTAVTNLPLPIERYLPPAGQYYDQYAVGDAIHAEAMDPNGKCLTCYRLRHGTEGKRCKKKCLICDTFDHPGQPCKQLFVENDWWKEHDRILGADSEIPVRPSLAEWAYLAIAGIVEDIKDPKGPIVVVPDHPIVDEFYRRIQPPEMKFGPPPKLPISKRRKAPAEPAPAHLLGQRANEEVSKVFQNTEDSTTGGPYKDELSNDLAWMIFDRDVRRHRADQAEERVFQLTGELEI
;
A
#
# COMPACT_ATOMS: atom_id res chain seq x y z
N MET A 1 0.06 16.10 -12.59
CA MET A 1 -1.05 15.23 -12.16
C MET A 1 -2.08 15.24 -13.29
N PHE A 2 -2.14 14.19 -14.10
CA PHE A 2 -3.11 14.12 -15.22
C PHE A 2 -4.40 13.47 -14.70
N HIS A 3 -5.51 14.20 -14.81
CA HIS A 3 -6.83 13.61 -14.69
C HIS A 3 -7.13 12.86 -15.99
N LEU A 4 -7.30 11.54 -15.91
CA LEU A 4 -7.80 10.67 -16.99
C LEU A 4 -9.22 11.03 -17.49
N ASN A 5 -9.80 12.14 -17.03
CA ASN A 5 -11.15 12.59 -17.39
C ASN A 5 -11.23 13.52 -18.61
N GLU A 6 -10.11 13.94 -19.22
CA GLU A 6 -10.13 14.72 -20.48
C GLU A 6 -10.03 13.86 -21.76
N ALA A 7 -10.34 12.56 -21.67
CA ALA A 7 -10.52 11.71 -22.85
C ALA A 7 -11.95 11.78 -23.43
N LEU A 8 -12.70 12.86 -23.16
CA LEU A 8 -14.01 13.12 -23.76
C LEU A 8 -13.95 14.32 -24.72
N HIS A 9 -14.14 14.00 -25.99
CA HIS A 9 -14.48 14.89 -27.11
C HIS A 9 -13.38 15.78 -27.72
N THR A 10 -12.46 15.16 -28.48
CA THR A 10 -11.86 15.82 -29.67
C THR A 10 -12.06 14.97 -30.92
N ASN A 11 -13.33 14.69 -31.25
CA ASN A 11 -13.71 14.02 -32.50
C ASN A 11 -14.15 15.05 -33.56
N ARG A 12 -13.43 16.17 -33.71
CA ARG A 12 -13.83 17.23 -34.67
C ARG A 12 -12.84 17.58 -35.78
N ASP A 13 -11.57 17.14 -35.73
CA ASP A 13 -10.60 17.49 -36.78
C ASP A 13 -9.75 16.32 -37.30
N ILE A 14 -10.35 15.13 -37.49
CA ILE A 14 -9.73 14.06 -38.28
C ILE A 14 -10.40 14.02 -39.66
N ARG A 15 -10.08 15.01 -40.50
CA ARG A 15 -10.43 14.97 -41.93
C ARG A 15 -9.27 14.88 -42.89
N ASN A 16 -8.02 15.00 -42.48
CA ASN A 16 -6.90 15.05 -43.44
C ASN A 16 -5.61 14.38 -42.92
N ALA A 17 -5.61 13.05 -42.79
CA ALA A 17 -4.38 12.28 -42.87
C ALA A 17 -4.68 10.89 -43.42
N SER A 18 -4.50 10.75 -44.73
CA SER A 18 -4.51 9.49 -45.47
C SER A 18 -3.32 8.61 -45.02
N ARG A 19 -3.42 7.99 -43.84
CA ARG A 19 -2.58 6.86 -43.46
C ARG A 19 -3.40 5.58 -43.57
N PRO A 20 -2.95 4.58 -44.35
CA PRO A 20 -3.66 3.33 -44.50
C PRO A 20 -3.55 2.51 -43.21
N GLY A 21 -4.71 2.13 -42.63
CA GLY A 21 -4.83 0.93 -41.81
C GLY A 21 -4.78 1.05 -40.28
N LEU A 22 -5.15 2.17 -39.67
CA LEU A 22 -5.44 2.16 -38.23
C LEU A 22 -6.89 1.75 -37.98
N HIS A 23 -7.06 0.58 -37.35
CA HIS A 23 -8.36 0.01 -36.96
C HIS A 23 -9.13 1.01 -36.08
N PRO A 24 -10.46 1.17 -36.26
CA PRO A 24 -11.27 2.19 -35.58
C PRO A 24 -11.47 1.96 -34.06
N ASP A 25 -10.67 1.09 -33.44
CA ASP A 25 -10.75 0.88 -32.00
C ASP A 25 -10.24 2.16 -31.32
N PHE A 26 -11.07 2.73 -30.44
CA PHE A 26 -10.79 3.97 -29.74
C PHE A 26 -9.57 3.84 -28.82
N TYR A 27 -8.38 4.12 -29.33
CA TYR A 27 -7.18 4.16 -28.51
C TYR A 27 -7.02 5.54 -27.87
N VAL A 28 -6.74 5.59 -26.57
CA VAL A 28 -6.25 6.82 -25.95
C VAL A 28 -4.79 6.98 -26.38
N ARG A 29 -4.53 8.02 -27.18
CA ARG A 29 -3.17 8.42 -27.54
C ARG A 29 -2.54 9.08 -26.31
N CYS A 30 -1.65 8.37 -25.64
CA CYS A 30 -0.83 8.99 -24.61
C CYS A 30 0.50 9.39 -25.24
N THR A 31 0.86 10.67 -25.10
CA THR A 31 2.17 11.18 -25.51
C THR A 31 2.93 11.62 -24.28
N ARG A 32 3.92 10.82 -23.87
CA ARG A 32 4.89 11.19 -22.84
C ARG A 32 6.26 11.24 -23.50
N GLU A 33 6.94 12.38 -23.34
CA GLU A 33 8.32 12.59 -23.85
C GLU A 33 8.53 12.27 -25.36
N GLY A 34 7.46 12.32 -26.16
CA GLY A 34 7.49 12.00 -27.59
C GLY A 34 7.16 10.55 -27.94
N THR A 35 7.07 9.64 -26.97
CA THR A 35 6.57 8.29 -27.17
C THR A 35 5.06 8.31 -27.28
N THR A 36 4.53 7.84 -28.41
CA THR A 36 3.08 7.65 -28.60
C THR A 36 2.75 6.18 -28.41
N TYR A 37 1.83 5.87 -27.49
CA TYR A 37 1.27 4.54 -27.35
C TYR A 37 -0.25 4.59 -27.23
N TYR A 38 -0.86 3.43 -27.39
CA TYR A 38 -2.29 3.26 -27.55
C TYR A 38 -2.83 2.35 -26.45
N LEU A 39 -3.69 2.90 -25.60
CA LEU A 39 -4.38 2.12 -24.57
C LEU A 39 -5.63 1.42 -25.15
N PRO A 40 -6.01 0.24 -24.63
CA PRO A 40 -7.18 -0.48 -25.13
C PRO A 40 -8.44 0.35 -24.93
N SER A 41 -9.34 0.30 -25.92
CA SER A 41 -10.65 0.96 -25.83
C SER A 41 -11.52 0.32 -24.74
N TYR A 42 -12.51 1.07 -24.24
CA TYR A 42 -13.51 0.53 -23.32
C TYR A 42 -14.17 -0.75 -23.85
N GLU A 43 -14.53 -0.78 -25.14
CA GLU A 43 -15.15 -1.93 -25.80
C GLU A 43 -14.21 -3.13 -25.88
N LYS A 44 -12.93 -2.90 -26.17
CA LYS A 44 -11.91 -3.94 -26.16
C LYS A 44 -11.78 -4.54 -24.76
N VAL A 45 -11.63 -3.71 -23.72
CA VAL A 45 -11.53 -4.19 -22.33
C VAL A 45 -12.77 -4.99 -21.93
N ARG A 46 -13.97 -4.52 -22.28
CA ARG A 46 -15.24 -5.19 -21.94
C ARG A 46 -15.46 -6.51 -22.71
N SER A 47 -15.03 -6.58 -23.96
CA SER A 47 -15.19 -7.78 -24.81
C SER A 47 -14.10 -8.82 -24.58
N SER A 48 -12.91 -8.40 -24.14
CA SER A 48 -11.82 -9.29 -23.74
C SER A 48 -12.22 -10.18 -22.56
N LYS A 49 -11.75 -11.43 -22.61
CA LYS A 49 -11.92 -12.41 -21.55
C LYS A 49 -10.53 -12.82 -21.09
N VAL A 50 -10.17 -12.44 -19.87
CA VAL A 50 -8.97 -12.91 -19.20
C VAL A 50 -9.38 -14.06 -18.29
N PHE A 51 -8.69 -15.18 -18.40
CA PHE A 51 -8.94 -16.36 -17.58
C PHE A 51 -7.72 -16.65 -16.72
N LEU A 52 -7.99 -16.98 -15.47
CA LEU A 52 -7.01 -17.39 -14.49
C LEU A 52 -7.20 -18.88 -14.24
N GLN A 53 -6.10 -19.65 -14.26
CA GLN A 53 -6.14 -21.05 -13.83
C GLN A 53 -6.16 -21.07 -12.30
N THR A 54 -7.21 -21.63 -11.70
CA THR A 54 -7.28 -21.83 -10.24
C THR A 54 -6.51 -23.08 -9.82
N GLU A 55 -6.28 -23.25 -8.52
CA GLU A 55 -5.64 -24.45 -7.95
C GLU A 55 -6.44 -25.73 -8.27
N ASP A 56 -7.76 -25.60 -8.42
CA ASP A 56 -8.66 -26.69 -8.81
C ASP A 56 -8.60 -27.02 -10.32
N GLY A 57 -7.82 -26.26 -11.10
CA GLY A 57 -7.70 -26.42 -12.56
C GLY A 57 -8.87 -25.84 -13.37
N GLU A 58 -9.85 -25.23 -12.70
CA GLU A 58 -10.99 -24.61 -13.36
C GLU A 58 -10.66 -23.16 -13.79
N PRO A 59 -10.89 -22.78 -15.06
CA PRO A 59 -10.60 -21.43 -15.52
C PRO A 59 -11.59 -20.43 -14.91
N GLN A 60 -11.11 -19.56 -14.03
CA GLN A 60 -11.88 -18.46 -13.48
C GLN A 60 -11.76 -17.23 -14.38
N ARG A 61 -12.89 -16.69 -14.83
CA ARG A 61 -12.89 -15.43 -15.59
C ARG A 61 -12.60 -14.25 -14.66
N VAL A 62 -11.58 -13.46 -15.00
CA VAL A 62 -11.27 -12.18 -14.35
C VAL A 62 -11.87 -11.05 -15.19
N THR A 63 -12.61 -10.15 -14.54
CA THR A 63 -13.15 -8.96 -15.20
C THR A 63 -12.17 -7.81 -15.03
N ALA A 64 -11.62 -7.31 -16.15
CA ALA A 64 -10.71 -6.19 -16.13
C ALA A 64 -11.42 -4.89 -15.71
N VAL A 65 -10.71 -4.03 -14.97
CA VAL A 65 -11.19 -2.66 -14.74
C VAL A 65 -11.25 -1.91 -16.06
N THR A 66 -12.20 -1.00 -16.21
CA THR A 66 -12.32 -0.20 -17.44
C THR A 66 -11.35 0.97 -17.48
N ASN A 67 -10.96 1.48 -16.31
CA ASN A 67 -9.98 2.54 -16.12
C ASN A 67 -9.10 2.20 -14.92
N LEU A 68 -7.80 2.44 -15.04
CA LEU A 68 -6.86 2.30 -13.92
C LEU A 68 -6.99 3.52 -12.99
N PRO A 69 -7.08 3.32 -11.66
CA PRO A 69 -7.15 4.44 -10.71
C PRO A 69 -5.81 5.17 -10.52
N LEU A 70 -4.68 4.53 -10.87
CA LEU A 70 -3.35 5.11 -10.81
C LEU A 70 -2.70 5.19 -12.21
N PRO A 71 -1.66 6.02 -12.40
CA PRO A 71 -0.84 5.97 -13.61
C PRO A 71 -0.21 4.59 -13.83
N ILE A 72 -0.06 4.18 -15.08
CA ILE A 72 0.45 2.85 -15.46
C ILE A 72 1.82 2.56 -14.85
N GLU A 73 2.68 3.57 -14.77
CA GLU A 73 4.04 3.47 -14.26
C GLU A 73 4.08 3.04 -12.80
N ARG A 74 3.02 3.30 -12.03
CA ARG A 74 2.92 2.84 -10.64
C ARG A 74 2.64 1.35 -10.54
N TYR A 75 2.04 0.73 -11.56
CA TYR A 75 1.80 -0.71 -11.61
C TYR A 75 2.96 -1.50 -12.21
N LEU A 76 4.00 -0.82 -12.68
CA LEU A 76 5.21 -1.49 -13.13
C LEU A 76 6.04 -1.89 -11.90
N PRO A 77 6.61 -3.11 -11.87
CA PRO A 77 7.52 -3.51 -10.81
C PRO A 77 8.68 -2.50 -10.64
N PRO A 78 9.20 -2.33 -9.41
CA PRO A 78 10.37 -1.48 -9.21
C PRO A 78 11.56 -2.00 -10.03
N ALA A 79 12.33 -1.07 -10.58
CA ALA A 79 13.53 -1.41 -11.33
C ALA A 79 14.65 -1.96 -10.42
N GLY A 80 15.39 -2.94 -10.95
CA GLY A 80 16.39 -3.69 -10.18
C GLY A 80 15.74 -4.65 -9.18
N GLN A 81 16.44 -4.88 -8.07
CA GLN A 81 16.03 -5.86 -7.06
C GLN A 81 14.90 -5.34 -6.17
N TYR A 82 13.75 -6.00 -6.22
CA TYR A 82 12.57 -5.61 -5.45
C TYR A 82 11.94 -6.78 -4.68
N TYR A 83 11.08 -6.43 -3.73
CA TYR A 83 10.33 -7.37 -2.90
C TYR A 83 8.84 -7.24 -3.20
N ASP A 84 8.24 -8.34 -3.63
CA ASP A 84 6.82 -8.44 -3.91
C ASP A 84 6.01 -8.86 -2.67
N GLN A 85 4.76 -8.41 -2.56
CA GLN A 85 3.82 -8.80 -1.50
C GLN A 85 3.86 -10.29 -1.16
N TYR A 86 3.90 -11.16 -2.17
CA TYR A 86 3.89 -12.60 -1.95
C TYR A 86 5.30 -13.21 -1.78
N ALA A 87 6.33 -12.56 -2.32
CA ALA A 87 7.71 -13.02 -2.22
C ALA A 87 8.36 -12.70 -0.87
N VAL A 88 7.90 -11.63 -0.23
CA VAL A 88 8.29 -11.22 1.12
C VAL A 88 7.96 -12.30 2.16
N GLY A 89 6.88 -13.05 1.94
CA GLY A 89 6.41 -14.13 2.79
C GLY A 89 6.31 -13.76 4.28
N ASP A 90 6.40 -14.78 5.10
CA ASP A 90 6.45 -14.77 6.57
C ASP A 90 7.59 -13.92 7.18
N ALA A 91 8.58 -13.53 6.38
CA ALA A 91 9.73 -12.82 6.92
C ALA A 91 9.43 -11.39 7.35
N ILE A 92 8.40 -10.79 6.76
CA ILE A 92 7.77 -9.59 7.27
C ILE A 92 6.40 -9.96 7.85
N HIS A 93 6.34 -11.07 8.60
CA HIS A 93 5.12 -11.53 9.27
C HIS A 93 4.43 -10.39 10.01
N ALA A 94 3.10 -10.40 9.85
CA ALA A 94 2.03 -9.61 10.48
C ALA A 94 2.40 -8.78 11.72
N GLU A 95 3.16 -9.33 12.67
CA GLU A 95 3.65 -8.56 13.81
C GLU A 95 4.48 -7.34 13.37
N ALA A 96 5.45 -7.50 12.46
CA ALA A 96 6.32 -6.43 11.91
C ALA A 96 5.55 -5.32 11.18
N MET A 97 4.28 -5.57 10.89
CA MET A 97 3.38 -4.72 10.14
C MET A 97 2.11 -4.39 10.97
N ASP A 98 2.21 -4.42 12.29
CA ASP A 98 1.13 -3.98 13.18
C ASP A 98 0.76 -2.50 12.90
N PRO A 99 -0.54 -2.17 12.69
CA PRO A 99 -1.04 -0.79 12.55
C PRO A 99 -0.61 0.12 13.73
N ASN A 100 -0.35 -0.46 14.90
CA ASN A 100 0.00 0.25 16.14
C ASN A 100 1.43 0.85 16.19
N GLY A 101 2.05 1.09 15.05
CA GLY A 101 3.26 1.92 14.96
C GLY A 101 4.54 1.11 14.85
N LYS A 102 4.78 0.56 13.66
CA LYS A 102 6.13 0.19 13.23
C LYS A 102 6.64 1.14 12.14
N CYS A 103 7.96 1.28 12.06
CA CYS A 103 8.64 2.16 11.10
C CYS A 103 8.70 1.52 9.72
N LEU A 104 8.28 2.23 8.66
CA LEU A 104 8.28 1.71 7.28
C LEU A 104 9.67 1.54 6.64
N THR A 105 10.72 2.06 7.27
CA THR A 105 12.10 1.84 6.83
C THR A 105 12.62 0.53 7.39
N CYS A 106 12.63 0.39 8.72
CA CYS A 106 13.32 -0.71 9.40
C CYS A 106 12.38 -1.76 10.00
N TYR A 107 11.06 -1.58 9.90
CA TYR A 107 10.00 -2.48 10.36
C TYR A 107 10.10 -2.90 11.84
N ARG A 108 10.60 -1.98 12.67
CA ARG A 108 10.65 -2.12 14.14
C ARG A 108 9.65 -1.15 14.77
N LEU A 109 9.31 -1.37 16.05
CA LEU A 109 8.47 -0.46 16.85
C LEU A 109 8.88 1.00 16.65
N ARG A 110 7.88 1.86 16.41
CA ARG A 110 8.02 3.25 15.97
C ARG A 110 9.00 3.96 16.88
N HIS A 111 10.02 4.54 16.24
CA HIS A 111 11.08 5.26 16.92
C HIS A 111 10.56 6.65 17.32
N GLY A 112 9.75 6.72 18.39
CA GLY A 112 9.17 7.97 18.89
C GLY A 112 8.08 8.58 17.99
N THR A 113 7.24 9.43 18.57
CA THR A 113 5.95 9.86 18.03
C THR A 113 6.01 10.84 16.85
N GLU A 114 7.14 11.48 16.55
CA GLU A 114 7.18 12.57 15.57
C GLU A 114 8.41 12.52 14.63
N GLY A 115 8.18 12.32 13.33
CA GLY A 115 9.12 12.66 12.25
C GLY A 115 9.97 11.54 11.62
N LYS A 116 10.72 11.92 10.57
CA LYS A 116 11.73 11.15 9.79
C LYS A 116 12.95 10.75 10.64
N ARG A 117 12.73 10.07 11.77
CA ARG A 117 13.76 9.82 12.80
C ARG A 117 14.34 8.41 12.76
N CYS A 118 14.02 7.61 11.74
CA CYS A 118 14.61 6.29 11.62
C CYS A 118 16.10 6.39 11.26
N LYS A 119 16.98 6.00 12.19
CA LYS A 119 18.44 5.96 11.99
C LYS A 119 18.94 4.60 11.51
N LYS A 120 18.03 3.69 11.15
CA LYS A 120 18.37 2.33 10.72
C LYS A 120 18.24 2.23 9.21
N LYS A 121 19.03 1.33 8.64
CA LYS A 121 18.89 0.94 7.25
C LYS A 121 17.50 0.39 6.98
N CYS A 122 17.03 0.61 5.76
CA CYS A 122 15.82 -0.01 5.28
C CYS A 122 16.00 -1.54 5.23
N LEU A 123 15.02 -2.28 5.73
CA LEU A 123 15.06 -3.74 5.68
C LEU A 123 14.95 -4.29 4.25
N ILE A 124 14.30 -3.54 3.36
CA ILE A 124 14.02 -3.94 1.97
C ILE A 124 15.23 -3.66 1.07
N CYS A 125 15.72 -2.41 1.03
CA CYS A 125 16.79 -2.02 0.12
C CYS A 125 18.18 -1.86 0.78
N ASP A 126 18.29 -2.04 2.10
CA ASP A 126 19.53 -1.85 2.89
C ASP A 126 20.16 -0.44 2.80
N THR A 127 19.38 0.59 2.45
CA THR A 127 19.85 1.99 2.39
C THR A 127 19.32 2.86 3.52
N PHE A 128 19.86 4.08 3.69
CA PHE A 128 19.40 5.07 4.68
C PHE A 128 18.54 6.18 4.06
N ASP A 129 18.17 6.05 2.79
CA ASP A 129 17.76 7.19 1.94
C ASP A 129 16.33 7.67 2.22
N HIS A 130 15.50 6.82 2.84
CA HIS A 130 14.07 7.09 3.02
C HIS A 130 13.61 6.82 4.47
N PRO A 131 14.15 7.56 5.46
CA PRO A 131 13.85 7.35 6.87
C PRO A 131 12.39 7.70 7.21
N GLY A 132 11.67 6.73 7.77
CA GLY A 132 10.24 6.83 8.09
C GLY A 132 9.31 6.82 6.87
N GLN A 133 9.84 6.58 5.66
CA GLN A 133 9.06 6.57 4.42
C GLN A 133 8.97 5.15 3.83
N PRO A 134 7.91 4.84 3.07
CA PRO A 134 7.80 3.59 2.32
C PRO A 134 9.03 3.33 1.45
N CYS A 135 9.47 2.08 1.35
CA CYS A 135 10.54 1.71 0.43
C CYS A 135 9.99 1.65 -1.00
N LYS A 136 10.68 2.29 -1.95
CA LYS A 136 10.36 2.21 -3.39
C LYS A 136 10.61 0.82 -4.00
N GLN A 137 11.40 -0.03 -3.32
CA GLN A 137 11.67 -1.41 -3.73
C GLN A 137 10.67 -2.41 -3.14
N LEU A 138 9.62 -1.94 -2.48
CA LEU A 138 8.51 -2.76 -2.00
C LEU A 138 7.34 -2.61 -2.97
N PHE A 139 6.84 -3.75 -3.47
CA PHE A 139 5.78 -3.79 -4.47
C PHE A 139 4.58 -4.57 -3.91
N VAL A 140 3.59 -3.84 -3.41
CA VAL A 140 2.42 -4.39 -2.69
C VAL A 140 1.15 -3.68 -3.10
N GLU A 141 0.01 -4.35 -2.94
CA GLU A 141 -1.31 -3.84 -3.33
C GLU A 141 -1.72 -2.60 -2.52
N ASN A 142 -2.61 -1.78 -3.07
CA ASN A 142 -3.09 -0.58 -2.39
C ASN A 142 -3.89 -0.90 -1.12
N ASP A 143 -4.65 -2.00 -1.15
CA ASP A 143 -5.43 -2.43 0.02
C ASP A 143 -4.52 -2.91 1.15
N TRP A 144 -3.38 -3.53 0.81
CA TRP A 144 -2.33 -3.82 1.77
C TRP A 144 -1.88 -2.55 2.49
N TRP A 145 -1.64 -1.44 1.79
CA TRP A 145 -1.29 -0.18 2.48
C TRP A 145 -2.40 0.31 3.43
N LYS A 146 -3.67 0.22 3.01
CA LYS A 146 -4.81 0.69 3.80
C LYS A 146 -5.00 -0.11 5.09
N GLU A 147 -4.85 -1.43 5.03
CA GLU A 147 -4.90 -2.33 6.19
C GLU A 147 -3.87 -1.96 7.27
N HIS A 148 -2.83 -1.23 6.88
CA HIS A 148 -1.73 -0.82 7.74
C HIS A 148 -1.81 0.67 8.16
N ASP A 149 -3.01 1.25 8.10
CA ASP A 149 -3.29 2.67 8.36
C ASP A 149 -2.38 3.60 7.55
N ARG A 150 -2.16 3.26 6.29
CA ARG A 150 -1.42 4.08 5.33
C ARG A 150 -2.26 4.32 4.08
N ILE A 151 -2.37 5.59 3.71
CA ILE A 151 -3.00 5.99 2.46
C ILE A 151 -1.90 6.49 1.55
N LEU A 152 -1.66 5.77 0.45
CA LEU A 152 -0.81 6.29 -0.61
C LEU A 152 -1.59 7.37 -1.35
N GLY A 153 -1.05 8.59 -1.38
CA GLY A 153 -1.61 9.66 -2.21
C GLY A 153 -1.57 9.29 -3.70
N ALA A 154 -2.42 9.94 -4.49
CA ALA A 154 -2.41 9.78 -5.95
C ALA A 154 -1.04 10.14 -6.55
N ASP A 155 -0.39 11.19 -6.01
CA ASP A 155 0.95 11.65 -6.41
C ASP A 155 2.10 10.84 -5.81
N SER A 156 1.81 9.77 -5.07
CA SER A 156 2.87 8.94 -4.50
C SER A 156 3.67 8.28 -5.61
N GLU A 157 5.00 8.44 -5.59
CA GLU A 157 5.93 7.74 -6.48
C GLU A 157 6.15 6.27 -6.06
N ILE A 158 5.43 5.80 -5.03
CA ILE A 158 5.55 4.42 -4.56
C ILE A 158 4.84 3.50 -5.55
N PRO A 159 5.55 2.50 -6.11
CA PRO A 159 4.94 1.50 -6.98
C PRO A 159 3.98 0.61 -6.17
N VAL A 160 2.92 0.17 -6.83
CA VAL A 160 1.80 -0.55 -6.25
C VAL A 160 1.53 -1.78 -7.09
N ARG A 161 1.46 -2.95 -6.44
CA ARG A 161 1.08 -4.17 -7.13
C ARG A 161 -0.39 -4.03 -7.60
N PRO A 162 -0.70 -4.23 -8.89
CA PRO A 162 -2.07 -4.21 -9.36
C PRO A 162 -2.87 -5.34 -8.74
N SER A 163 -4.14 -5.05 -8.41
CA SER A 163 -5.14 -6.09 -8.18
C SER A 163 -5.34 -6.95 -9.44
N LEU A 164 -5.97 -8.12 -9.30
CA LEU A 164 -6.25 -9.01 -10.45
C LEU A 164 -7.01 -8.32 -11.60
N ALA A 165 -7.96 -7.44 -11.28
CA ALA A 165 -8.73 -6.71 -12.28
C ALA A 165 -7.89 -5.63 -13.00
N GLU A 166 -6.97 -4.99 -12.29
CA GLU A 166 -6.00 -4.03 -12.87
C GLU A 166 -4.94 -4.76 -13.71
N TRP A 167 -4.44 -5.91 -13.24
CA TRP A 167 -3.51 -6.75 -13.99
C TRP A 167 -4.15 -7.23 -15.30
N ALA A 168 -5.40 -7.69 -15.25
CA ALA A 168 -6.14 -8.07 -16.46
C ALA A 168 -6.24 -6.91 -17.47
N TYR A 169 -6.43 -5.66 -17.03
CA TYR A 169 -6.38 -4.49 -17.91
C TYR A 169 -4.99 -4.32 -18.54
N LEU A 170 -3.92 -4.37 -17.73
CA LEU A 170 -2.55 -4.22 -18.20
C LEU A 170 -2.15 -5.32 -19.21
N ALA A 171 -2.66 -6.54 -19.03
CA ALA A 171 -2.46 -7.65 -19.95
C ALA A 171 -3.19 -7.41 -21.29
N ILE A 172 -4.46 -6.95 -21.26
CA ILE A 172 -5.22 -6.56 -22.47
C ILE A 172 -4.53 -5.40 -23.22
N ALA A 173 -3.87 -4.51 -22.48
CA ALA A 173 -3.08 -3.41 -23.03
C ALA A 173 -1.73 -3.89 -23.63
N GLY A 174 -1.31 -5.13 -23.40
CA GLY A 174 -0.03 -5.67 -23.86
C GLY A 174 1.19 -5.13 -23.10
N ILE A 175 0.98 -4.57 -21.90
CA ILE A 175 2.03 -4.00 -21.06
C ILE A 175 2.72 -5.09 -20.23
N VAL A 176 1.94 -6.09 -19.81
CA VAL A 176 2.38 -7.25 -19.01
C VAL A 176 1.86 -8.53 -19.66
N GLU A 177 2.47 -9.66 -19.32
CA GLU A 177 1.96 -10.97 -19.73
C GLU A 177 0.63 -11.32 -19.04
N ASP A 178 -0.11 -12.26 -19.63
CA ASP A 178 -1.31 -12.83 -19.05
C ASP A 178 -1.05 -13.44 -17.67
N ILE A 179 -2.09 -13.43 -16.83
CA ILE A 179 -2.02 -13.87 -15.44
C ILE A 179 -1.90 -15.41 -15.39
N LYS A 180 -0.68 -15.91 -15.18
CA LYS A 180 -0.43 -17.35 -14.99
C LYS A 180 -0.63 -17.78 -13.54
N ASP A 181 -0.21 -16.94 -12.60
CA ASP A 181 -0.30 -17.15 -11.16
C ASP A 181 -0.60 -15.81 -10.46
N PRO A 182 -1.72 -15.67 -9.71
CA PRO A 182 -2.06 -14.45 -8.97
C PRO A 182 -0.99 -13.99 -8.00
N LYS A 183 -0.26 -14.95 -7.41
CA LYS A 183 0.79 -14.74 -6.41
C LYS A 183 2.18 -14.67 -7.04
N GLY A 184 2.26 -14.89 -8.35
CA GLY A 184 3.50 -14.92 -9.11
C GLY A 184 4.07 -13.53 -9.40
N PRO A 185 5.27 -13.47 -9.97
CA PRO A 185 5.86 -12.22 -10.45
C PRO A 185 5.04 -11.65 -11.61
N ILE A 186 4.92 -10.33 -11.66
CA ILE A 186 4.36 -9.63 -12.82
C ILE A 186 5.45 -9.50 -13.87
N VAL A 187 5.25 -10.16 -15.01
CA VAL A 187 6.20 -10.14 -16.12
C VAL A 187 5.80 -9.02 -17.08
N VAL A 188 6.67 -8.01 -17.22
CA VAL A 188 6.47 -6.89 -18.15
C VAL A 188 6.87 -7.30 -19.58
N VAL A 189 6.17 -6.78 -20.58
CA VAL A 189 6.51 -6.97 -22.00
C VAL A 189 7.55 -5.93 -22.41
N PRO A 190 8.84 -6.27 -22.61
CA PRO A 190 9.92 -5.28 -22.77
C PRO A 190 9.74 -4.38 -23.99
N ASP A 191 9.15 -4.91 -25.06
CA ASP A 191 8.95 -4.21 -26.33
C ASP A 191 7.79 -3.21 -26.28
N HIS A 192 7.01 -3.16 -25.20
CA HIS A 192 5.93 -2.20 -25.05
C HIS A 192 6.51 -0.79 -24.83
N PRO A 193 6.08 0.26 -25.58
CA PRO A 193 6.73 1.58 -25.52
C PRO A 193 6.80 2.22 -24.13
N ILE A 194 5.76 2.02 -23.30
CA ILE A 194 5.76 2.48 -21.89
C ILE A 194 6.83 1.75 -21.07
N VAL A 195 6.96 0.44 -21.27
CA VAL A 195 7.90 -0.41 -20.53
C VAL A 195 9.31 -0.04 -20.95
N ASP A 196 9.57 0.08 -22.25
CA ASP A 196 10.86 0.58 -22.76
C ASP A 196 11.19 1.95 -22.17
N GLU A 197 10.29 2.93 -22.23
CA GLU A 197 10.53 4.27 -21.68
C GLU A 197 10.83 4.24 -20.17
N PHE A 198 10.06 3.47 -19.40
CA PHE A 198 10.23 3.36 -17.96
C PHE A 198 11.56 2.71 -17.56
N TYR A 199 12.00 1.68 -18.29
CA TYR A 199 13.23 0.93 -17.98
C TYR A 199 14.46 1.30 -18.83
N ARG A 200 14.35 2.22 -19.81
CA ARG A 200 15.39 2.53 -20.81
C ARG A 200 16.81 2.75 -20.26
N ARG A 201 16.91 3.24 -19.03
CA ARG A 201 18.18 3.60 -18.37
C ARG A 201 18.38 2.89 -17.03
N ILE A 202 17.53 1.93 -16.71
CA ILE A 202 17.49 1.31 -15.39
C ILE A 202 17.56 -0.21 -15.57
N GLN A 203 18.06 -0.91 -14.55
CA GLN A 203 18.08 -2.37 -14.57
C GLN A 203 16.64 -2.91 -14.64
N PRO A 204 16.40 -3.99 -15.41
CA PRO A 204 15.11 -4.64 -15.45
C PRO A 204 14.70 -5.13 -14.05
N PRO A 205 13.40 -5.28 -13.79
CA PRO A 205 12.92 -5.72 -12.49
C PRO A 205 13.36 -7.17 -12.21
N GLU A 206 13.94 -7.40 -11.03
CA GLU A 206 14.35 -8.71 -10.54
C GLU A 206 13.68 -8.95 -9.18
N MET A 207 12.71 -9.85 -9.16
CA MET A 207 12.01 -10.18 -7.92
C MET A 207 12.91 -11.01 -6.99
N LYS A 208 13.08 -10.55 -5.75
CA LYS A 208 13.76 -11.34 -4.72
C LYS A 208 12.80 -12.31 -4.06
N PHE A 209 13.18 -13.58 -4.09
CA PHE A 209 12.52 -14.61 -3.32
C PHE A 209 13.12 -14.73 -1.92
N GLY A 210 12.23 -14.85 -0.93
CA GLY A 210 12.60 -15.13 0.44
C GLY A 210 12.72 -13.90 1.32
N PRO A 211 13.02 -14.12 2.61
CA PRO A 211 13.08 -13.05 3.61
C PRO A 211 13.96 -11.90 3.16
N PRO A 212 13.57 -10.61 3.36
CA PRO A 212 14.59 -9.60 3.49
C PRO A 212 15.57 -10.03 4.58
N PRO A 213 16.86 -9.67 4.45
CA PRO A 213 17.91 -10.16 5.32
C PRO A 213 17.49 -10.02 6.78
N LYS A 214 17.36 -11.17 7.47
CA LYS A 214 16.94 -11.20 8.87
C LYS A 214 17.90 -10.30 9.63
N LEU A 215 17.37 -9.23 10.22
CA LEU A 215 18.17 -8.42 11.11
C LEU A 215 18.72 -9.37 12.16
N PRO A 216 20.05 -9.43 12.38
CA PRO A 216 20.56 -10.15 13.52
C PRO A 216 19.79 -9.58 14.69
N ILE A 217 19.04 -10.45 15.38
CA ILE A 217 18.52 -10.17 16.71
C ILE A 217 19.78 -10.06 17.54
N SER A 218 20.43 -8.90 17.42
CA SER A 218 21.70 -8.58 18.04
C SER A 218 21.39 -8.69 19.50
N LYS A 219 21.75 -9.85 20.06
CA LYS A 219 21.69 -10.24 21.46
C LYS A 219 20.66 -9.39 22.16
N ARG A 220 19.38 -9.80 22.11
CA ARG A 220 18.38 -9.38 23.10
C ARG A 220 19.15 -9.52 24.40
N ARG A 221 19.65 -8.41 24.95
CA ARG A 221 20.44 -8.45 26.17
C ARG A 221 19.47 -9.20 27.07
N LYS A 222 19.82 -10.44 27.46
CA LYS A 222 19.25 -11.01 28.68
C LYS A 222 19.53 -9.87 29.65
N ALA A 223 18.52 -9.06 29.95
CA ALA A 223 18.59 -8.21 31.10
C ALA A 223 19.03 -9.18 32.18
N PRO A 224 20.18 -8.96 32.84
CA PRO A 224 20.53 -9.81 33.95
C PRO A 224 19.28 -9.84 34.82
N ALA A 225 18.71 -11.04 34.99
CA ALA A 225 17.65 -11.28 35.94
C ALA A 225 18.26 -11.24 37.35
N GLU A 226 19.10 -10.23 37.61
CA GLU A 226 19.41 -9.84 38.96
C GLU A 226 18.21 -9.06 39.44
N PRO A 227 17.44 -9.60 40.41
CA PRO A 227 16.46 -8.78 41.09
C PRO A 227 17.21 -7.57 41.64
N ALA A 228 16.70 -6.36 41.36
CA ALA A 228 17.23 -5.16 41.97
C ALA A 228 17.30 -5.40 43.49
N PRO A 229 18.45 -5.17 44.15
CA PRO A 229 18.57 -5.39 45.58
C PRO A 229 17.48 -4.58 46.30
N ALA A 230 16.65 -5.26 47.09
CA ALA A 230 15.47 -4.73 47.77
C ALA A 230 15.73 -3.47 48.63
N HIS A 231 17.00 -3.17 48.93
CA HIS A 231 17.42 -2.02 49.70
C HIS A 231 17.29 -0.67 48.97
N LEU A 232 17.13 -0.63 47.63
CA LEU A 232 17.00 0.64 46.88
C LEU A 232 15.56 1.11 46.64
N LEU A 233 14.54 0.33 47.03
CA LEU A 233 13.13 0.71 46.91
C LEU A 233 12.63 1.58 48.07
N GLY A 234 13.41 1.76 49.14
CA GLY A 234 13.02 2.53 50.33
C GLY A 234 13.27 4.05 50.26
N GLN A 235 14.01 4.56 49.26
CA GLN A 235 14.42 5.98 49.25
C GLN A 235 13.71 6.85 48.21
N ARG A 236 12.99 6.27 47.24
CA ARG A 236 12.28 7.08 46.22
C ARG A 236 10.84 7.48 46.58
N ALA A 237 10.23 6.84 47.57
CA ALA A 237 8.85 7.18 47.97
C ALA A 237 8.74 8.50 48.75
N ASN A 238 9.84 9.04 49.30
CA ASN A 238 9.81 10.23 50.16
C ASN A 238 10.16 11.55 49.45
N GLU A 239 10.72 11.53 48.24
CA GLU A 239 11.06 12.77 47.51
C GLU A 239 9.93 13.29 46.60
N GLU A 240 8.99 12.44 46.17
CA GLU A 240 7.90 12.87 45.29
C GLU A 240 6.70 13.47 46.04
N VAL A 241 6.50 13.16 47.33
CA VAL A 241 5.40 13.74 48.13
C VAL A 241 5.68 15.20 48.52
N SER A 242 6.94 15.63 48.57
CA SER A 242 7.29 17.01 48.96
C SER A 242 7.23 18.04 47.82
N LYS A 243 7.05 17.63 46.55
CA LYS A 243 6.99 18.56 45.40
C LYS A 243 5.58 18.84 44.88
N VAL A 244 4.55 18.15 45.39
CA VAL A 244 3.17 18.30 44.92
C VAL A 244 2.40 19.42 45.65
N PHE A 245 2.90 19.93 46.79
CA PHE A 245 2.14 20.85 47.64
C PHE A 245 2.45 22.36 47.50
N GLN A 246 3.22 22.81 46.50
CA GLN A 246 3.64 24.23 46.45
C GLN A 246 3.24 25.06 45.22
N ASN A 247 2.51 24.53 44.22
CA ASN A 247 2.26 25.29 42.97
C ASN A 247 0.80 25.27 42.48
N THR A 248 -0.16 25.56 43.35
CA THR A 248 -1.55 25.80 42.91
C THR A 248 -2.21 26.91 43.72
N GLU A 249 -1.72 28.15 43.65
CA GLU A 249 -2.55 29.34 43.81
C GLU A 249 -2.03 30.43 42.85
N ASP A 250 -2.97 31.21 42.31
CA ASP A 250 -2.80 32.35 41.38
C ASP A 250 -2.60 32.06 39.88
N SER A 251 -3.72 32.07 39.13
CA SER A 251 -3.97 33.19 38.21
C SER A 251 -5.32 33.03 37.50
N THR A 252 -6.27 33.89 37.88
CA THR A 252 -7.57 34.07 37.24
C THR A 252 -7.53 35.26 36.28
N THR A 253 -7.58 34.99 34.97
CA THR A 253 -7.95 35.92 33.88
C THR A 253 -8.15 35.05 32.64
N GLY A 254 -9.31 34.87 32.01
CA GLY A 254 -10.32 35.86 31.65
C GLY A 254 -10.12 36.27 30.19
N GLY A 255 -10.66 35.51 29.23
CA GLY A 255 -10.61 35.84 27.80
C GLY A 255 -11.38 34.85 26.91
N PRO A 256 -12.31 35.30 26.04
CA PRO A 256 -13.22 34.43 25.30
C PRO A 256 -12.64 34.05 23.94
N TYR A 257 -12.64 32.76 23.58
CA TYR A 257 -12.49 32.34 22.19
C TYR A 257 -13.46 31.21 21.86
N LYS A 258 -14.15 31.44 20.75
CA LYS A 258 -15.33 30.74 20.24
C LYS A 258 -14.99 29.37 19.67
N ASP A 259 -15.97 28.49 19.80
CA ASP A 259 -16.46 27.46 18.87
C ASP A 259 -15.73 27.35 17.52
N GLU A 260 -15.19 26.16 17.23
CA GLU A 260 -15.19 25.56 15.87
C GLU A 260 -14.65 24.11 15.77
N LEU A 261 -14.32 23.41 16.87
CA LEU A 261 -13.69 22.07 16.83
C LEU A 261 -14.59 20.87 17.18
N SER A 262 -15.92 21.04 17.22
CA SER A 262 -16.83 20.00 17.75
C SER A 262 -17.31 18.94 16.73
N ASN A 263 -17.18 19.18 15.41
CA ASN A 263 -17.80 18.28 14.42
C ASN A 263 -16.90 17.11 13.97
N ASP A 264 -15.57 17.25 13.94
CA ASP A 264 -14.69 16.20 13.43
C ASP A 264 -14.48 15.05 14.42
N LEU A 265 -14.59 15.32 15.73
CA LEU A 265 -14.53 14.27 16.75
C LEU A 265 -15.82 13.43 16.78
N ALA A 266 -16.97 14.02 16.42
CA ALA A 266 -18.27 13.34 16.42
C ALA A 266 -18.36 12.28 15.32
N TRP A 267 -17.78 12.54 14.13
CA TRP A 267 -17.73 11.55 13.04
C TRP A 267 -16.82 10.36 13.34
N MET A 268 -15.69 10.57 14.04
CA MET A 268 -14.77 9.48 14.40
C MET A 268 -15.35 8.54 15.47
N ILE A 269 -16.20 9.05 16.37
CA ILE A 269 -16.88 8.22 17.38
C ILE A 269 -18.00 7.39 16.70
N PHE A 270 -18.74 8.00 15.77
CA PHE A 270 -19.83 7.31 15.05
C PHE A 270 -19.30 6.15 14.18
N ASP A 271 -18.17 6.34 13.50
CA ASP A 271 -17.61 5.32 12.59
C ASP A 271 -16.99 4.13 13.36
N ARG A 272 -16.52 4.36 14.59
CA ARG A 272 -16.02 3.31 15.49
C ARG A 272 -17.15 2.45 16.05
N ASP A 273 -18.29 3.04 16.40
CA ASP A 273 -19.44 2.31 16.94
C ASP A 273 -20.16 1.50 15.85
N VAL A 274 -20.21 2.00 14.60
CA VAL A 274 -20.76 1.26 13.45
C VAL A 274 -19.93 0.00 13.13
N ARG A 275 -18.60 0.06 13.23
CA ARG A 275 -17.74 -1.12 13.02
C ARG A 275 -17.92 -2.17 14.11
N ARG A 276 -18.08 -1.73 15.37
CA ARG A 276 -18.32 -2.63 16.50
C ARG A 276 -19.67 -3.34 16.36
N HIS A 277 -20.72 -2.61 15.99
CA HIS A 277 -22.05 -3.18 15.82
C HIS A 277 -22.12 -4.19 14.65
N ARG A 278 -21.34 -3.99 13.57
CA ARG A 278 -21.23 -4.95 12.46
C ARG A 278 -20.46 -6.21 12.82
N ALA A 279 -19.45 -6.11 13.68
CA ALA A 279 -18.73 -7.28 14.19
C ALA A 279 -19.63 -8.14 15.08
N ASP A 280 -20.38 -7.51 15.99
CA ASP A 280 -21.31 -8.22 16.89
C ASP A 280 -22.45 -8.91 16.10
N GLN A 281 -22.96 -8.30 15.02
CA GLN A 281 -23.96 -8.93 14.14
C GLN A 281 -23.39 -10.07 13.28
N ALA A 282 -22.08 -10.08 12.99
CA ALA A 282 -21.44 -11.16 12.26
C ALA A 282 -21.25 -12.40 13.14
N GLU A 283 -20.90 -12.21 14.41
CA GLU A 283 -20.78 -13.31 15.38
C GLU A 283 -22.14 -13.96 15.71
N GLU A 284 -23.20 -13.16 15.82
CA GLU A 284 -24.55 -13.69 16.07
C GLU A 284 -25.09 -14.55 14.92
N ARG A 285 -24.74 -14.20 13.66
CA ARG A 285 -25.10 -15.02 12.48
C ARG A 285 -24.34 -16.33 12.39
N VAL A 286 -23.08 -16.37 12.82
CA VAL A 286 -22.30 -17.62 12.87
C VAL A 286 -22.88 -18.57 13.91
N PHE A 287 -23.33 -18.05 15.06
CA PHE A 287 -23.93 -18.85 16.11
C PHE A 287 -25.27 -19.49 15.69
N GLN A 288 -26.11 -18.76 14.94
CA GLN A 288 -27.37 -19.30 14.40
C GLN A 288 -27.13 -20.41 13.36
N LEU A 289 -26.12 -20.28 12.50
CA LEU A 289 -25.82 -21.27 11.47
C LEU A 289 -25.20 -22.57 12.02
N THR A 290 -24.51 -22.50 13.16
CA THR A 290 -23.93 -23.70 13.81
C THR A 290 -24.93 -24.45 14.69
N GLY A 291 -26.01 -23.80 15.13
CA GLY A 291 -27.04 -24.42 15.96
C GLY A 291 -28.03 -25.32 15.21
N GLU A 292 -28.07 -25.25 13.87
CA GLU A 292 -28.99 -26.05 13.04
C GLU A 292 -28.37 -27.35 12.49
N LEU A 293 -27.10 -27.64 12.84
CA LEU A 293 -26.35 -28.82 12.37
C LEU A 293 -26.27 -29.97 13.38
N GLU A 294 -26.94 -29.86 14.52
CA GLU A 294 -27.10 -30.95 15.49
C GLU A 294 -28.56 -31.39 15.61
N ILE A 295 -29.08 -32.07 14.56
CA ILE A 295 -30.22 -33.01 14.64
C ILE A 295 -29.90 -34.22 13.76
#